data_AF-A0A258GCP5-F1
#
_entry.id   AF-A0A258GCP5-F1
#
_cell.length_a   1.000
_cell.length_b   1.000
_cell.length_c   1.000
_cell.angle_alpha   90.00
_cell.angle_beta   90.00
_cell.angle_gamma   90.00
#
_symmetry.space_group_name_H-M   'P 1'
#
loop_
_entity.id
_entity.type
_entity.pdbx_description
1 polymer ?
#
loop_
_entity_poly.entity_id
_entity_poly.type
_entity_poly.pdbx_seq_one_letter_code
_entity_poly.pdbx_strand_id
1 'polypeptide(L)'
;MTRPLGRAMTLVALCLPTGAAAELSVSTVRYGCERGVEIAASYVNADTGGAAVLQVEGRQVALLLAPSASGARYAWPSDGSGYVWWTKGNEATLLWREAGGAETILYAACVPLD
;
A
#
# COMPACT_ATOMS: atom_id res chain seq x y z
N MET A 1 16.89 52.61 -52.44
CA MET A 1 17.47 51.47 -51.70
C MET A 1 16.78 51.37 -50.34
N THR A 2 15.81 50.48 -50.20
CA THR A 2 14.99 50.28 -48.98
C THR A 2 15.58 49.14 -48.15
N ARG A 3 15.91 49.39 -46.88
CA ARG A 3 16.40 48.39 -45.92
C ARG A 3 15.22 47.64 -45.29
N PRO A 4 15.17 46.30 -45.28
CA PRO A 4 14.12 45.58 -44.59
C PRO A 4 14.42 45.52 -43.08
N LEU A 5 13.45 45.93 -42.25
CA LEU A 5 13.51 45.74 -40.81
C LEU A 5 13.39 44.24 -40.48
N GLY A 6 14.47 43.65 -39.96
CA GLY A 6 14.43 42.32 -39.36
C GLY A 6 13.63 42.35 -38.06
N ARG A 7 12.52 41.62 -38.02
CA ARG A 7 11.73 41.41 -36.81
C ARG A 7 12.48 40.45 -35.88
N ALA A 8 12.92 40.96 -34.73
CA ALA A 8 13.38 40.12 -33.62
C ALA A 8 12.18 39.36 -33.03
N MET A 9 12.25 38.04 -33.03
CA MET A 9 11.22 37.16 -32.48
C MET A 9 11.67 36.72 -31.08
N THR A 10 11.10 37.34 -30.04
CA THR A 10 11.38 37.01 -28.65
C THR A 10 10.67 35.69 -28.29
N LEU A 11 11.44 34.65 -27.96
CA LEU A 11 10.89 33.44 -27.35
C LEU A 11 10.56 33.71 -25.88
N VAL A 12 9.29 33.57 -25.52
CA VAL A 12 8.84 33.52 -24.12
C VAL A 12 8.84 32.06 -23.69
N ALA A 13 9.75 31.70 -22.79
CA ALA A 13 9.77 30.39 -22.15
C ALA A 13 8.74 30.39 -21.01
N LEU A 14 7.63 29.68 -21.21
CA LEU A 14 6.59 29.50 -20.21
C LEU A 14 7.02 28.42 -19.21
N CYS A 15 7.46 28.81 -18.02
CA CYS A 15 7.64 27.87 -16.91
C CYS A 15 6.27 27.42 -16.42
N LEU A 16 5.83 26.24 -16.88
CA LEU A 16 4.64 25.58 -16.33
C LEU A 16 4.96 25.06 -14.93
N PRO A 17 4.08 25.22 -13.94
CA PRO A 17 4.24 24.58 -12.65
C PRO A 17 4.14 23.07 -12.86
N THR A 18 5.23 22.35 -12.62
CA THR A 18 5.20 20.90 -12.42
C THR A 18 4.39 20.64 -11.16
N GLY A 19 3.16 20.19 -11.30
CA GLY A 19 2.35 19.75 -10.16
C GLY A 19 3.10 18.69 -9.36
N ALA A 20 3.02 18.74 -8.03
CA ALA A 20 3.57 17.71 -7.17
C ALA A 20 2.92 16.37 -7.54
N ALA A 21 3.70 15.46 -8.11
CA ALA A 21 3.25 14.10 -8.34
C ALA A 21 3.12 13.43 -6.97
N ALA A 22 1.95 12.87 -6.66
CA ALA A 22 1.80 12.01 -5.49
C ALA A 22 2.70 10.79 -5.68
N GLU A 23 3.61 10.54 -4.74
CA GLU A 23 4.55 9.43 -4.82
C GLU A 23 3.82 8.15 -4.40
N LEU A 24 3.53 7.28 -5.38
CA LEU A 24 2.95 5.96 -5.15
C LEU A 24 4.07 4.92 -5.22
N SER A 25 4.22 4.13 -4.16
CA SER A 25 5.16 3.00 -4.12
C SER A 25 4.42 1.67 -3.97
N VAL A 26 4.90 0.66 -4.70
CA VAL A 26 4.36 -0.70 -4.63
C VAL A 26 5.50 -1.68 -4.38
N SER A 27 5.34 -2.55 -3.39
CA SER A 27 6.28 -3.64 -3.11
C SER A 27 5.51 -4.92 -2.82
N THR A 28 6.13 -6.08 -3.07
CA THR A 28 5.53 -7.37 -2.75
C THR A 28 6.49 -8.19 -1.92
N VAL A 29 5.96 -8.80 -0.86
CA VAL A 29 6.70 -9.66 0.07
C VAL A 29 5.96 -10.98 0.19
N ARG A 30 6.69 -12.09 0.09
CA ARG A 30 6.16 -13.42 0.45
C ARG A 30 6.54 -13.69 1.89
N TYR A 31 5.58 -14.12 2.69
CA TYR A 31 5.80 -14.50 4.08
C TYR A 31 5.61 -15.99 4.27
N GLY A 32 6.54 -16.63 4.96
CA GLY A 32 6.37 -17.97 5.50
C GLY A 32 5.84 -17.87 6.92
N CYS A 33 4.66 -18.41 7.16
CA CYS A 33 4.01 -18.45 8.46
C CYS A 33 4.21 -19.80 9.14
N GLU A 34 3.77 -19.89 10.39
CA GLU A 34 3.63 -21.19 11.07
C GLU A 34 2.82 -22.20 10.22
N ARG A 35 3.01 -23.48 10.51
CA ARG A 35 2.34 -24.60 9.80
C ARG A 35 2.67 -24.68 8.30
N GLY A 36 3.71 -23.96 7.84
CA GLY A 36 4.21 -24.02 6.46
C GLY A 36 3.31 -23.30 5.45
N VAL A 37 2.47 -22.37 5.91
CA VAL A 37 1.61 -21.57 5.03
C VAL A 37 2.38 -20.38 4.49
N GLU A 38 2.23 -20.10 3.20
CA GLU A 38 2.74 -18.89 2.58
C GLU A 38 1.64 -17.88 2.31
N ILE A 39 1.94 -16.60 2.60
CA ILE A 39 1.07 -15.47 2.27
C ILE A 39 1.88 -14.47 1.45
N ALA A 40 1.45 -14.20 0.22
CA ALA A 40 1.98 -13.08 -0.55
C ALA A 40 1.19 -11.82 -0.23
N ALA A 41 1.89 -10.74 0.13
CA ALA A 41 1.31 -9.44 0.40
C ALA A 41 1.94 -8.38 -0.52
N SER A 42 1.11 -7.72 -1.32
CA SER A 42 1.51 -6.52 -2.07
C SER A 42 1.08 -5.28 -1.29
N TYR A 43 2.05 -4.44 -0.93
CA TYR A 43 1.84 -3.19 -0.24
C TYR A 43 1.81 -2.05 -1.25
N VAL A 44 0.79 -1.21 -1.16
CA VAL A 44 0.66 0.04 -1.91
C VAL A 44 0.70 1.17 -0.90
N ASN A 45 1.68 2.05 -0.99
CA ASN A 45 1.81 3.21 -0.11
C ASN A 45 1.68 4.50 -0.93
N ALA A 46 0.95 5.46 -0.38
CA ALA A 46 0.79 6.80 -0.90
C ALA A 46 0.82 7.81 0.25
N ASP A 47 0.98 9.09 -0.05
CA ASP A 47 1.02 10.14 0.97
C ASP A 47 -0.26 10.19 1.84
N THR A 48 -1.38 9.75 1.29
CA THR A 48 -2.70 9.80 1.94
C THR A 48 -3.10 8.50 2.64
N GLY A 49 -2.27 7.44 2.57
CA GLY A 49 -2.55 6.17 3.24
C GLY A 49 -1.84 4.98 2.61
N GLY A 50 -2.36 3.79 2.88
CA GLY A 50 -1.81 2.56 2.31
C GLY A 50 -2.83 1.46 2.20
N ALA A 51 -2.50 0.46 1.42
CA ALA A 51 -3.26 -0.76 1.27
C ALA A 51 -2.34 -1.97 1.25
N ALA A 52 -2.88 -3.12 1.68
CA ALA A 52 -2.26 -4.42 1.50
C ALA A 52 -3.21 -5.30 0.70
N VAL A 53 -2.72 -5.90 -0.39
CA VAL A 53 -3.44 -6.92 -1.16
C VAL A 53 -2.78 -8.26 -0.86
N LEU A 54 -3.52 -9.12 -0.17
CA LEU A 54 -3.05 -10.44 0.23
C LEU A 54 -3.53 -11.50 -0.75
N GLN A 55 -2.73 -12.56 -0.90
CA GLN A 55 -3.16 -13.82 -1.48
C GLN A 55 -3.39 -14.83 -0.36
N VAL A 56 -4.67 -15.06 -0.02
CA VAL A 56 -5.09 -15.96 1.05
C VAL A 56 -6.01 -17.01 0.45
N GLU A 57 -5.66 -18.29 0.60
CA GLU A 57 -6.48 -19.42 0.13
C GLU A 57 -6.87 -19.31 -1.36
N GLY A 58 -5.95 -18.81 -2.19
CA GLY A 58 -6.18 -18.61 -3.64
C GLY A 58 -7.05 -17.41 -3.99
N ARG A 59 -7.35 -16.53 -3.03
CA ARG A 59 -8.16 -15.32 -3.22
C ARG A 59 -7.35 -14.06 -2.92
N GLN A 60 -7.58 -13.02 -3.73
CA GLN A 60 -7.11 -11.68 -3.42
C GLN A 60 -7.99 -11.02 -2.36
N VAL A 61 -7.35 -10.49 -1.32
CA VAL A 61 -8.01 -9.74 -0.25
C VAL A 61 -7.35 -8.37 -0.15
N ALA A 62 -8.08 -7.32 -0.52
CA ALA A 62 -7.60 -5.94 -0.38
C ALA A 62 -8.03 -5.35 0.96
N LEU A 63 -7.07 -4.83 1.72
CA LEU A 63 -7.24 -4.24 3.04
C LEU A 63 -6.63 -2.84 3.05
N LEU A 64 -7.25 -1.92 3.79
CA LEU A 64 -6.76 -0.55 3.93
C LEU A 64 -5.97 -0.41 5.22
N LEU A 65 -4.95 0.47 5.21
CA LEU A 65 -4.23 0.84 6.41
C LEU A 65 -5.20 1.40 7.45
N ALA A 66 -5.16 0.83 8.64
CA ALA A 66 -6.01 1.15 9.77
C ALA A 66 -5.15 1.64 10.95
N PRO A 67 -5.71 2.46 11.85
CA PRO A 67 -4.99 2.90 13.04
C PRO A 67 -4.50 1.73 13.90
N SER A 68 -3.26 1.82 14.38
CA SER A 68 -2.65 0.85 15.29
C SER A 68 -1.69 1.55 16.24
N ALA A 69 -1.55 1.02 17.47
CA ALA A 69 -0.60 1.54 18.45
C ALA A 69 0.86 1.29 18.04
N SER A 70 1.13 0.18 17.34
CA SER A 70 2.45 -0.18 16.86
C SER A 70 2.33 -1.04 15.60
N GLY A 71 3.32 -0.91 14.71
CA GLY A 71 3.32 -1.60 13.42
C GLY A 71 2.26 -1.06 12.45
N ALA A 72 2.15 -1.69 11.29
CA ALA A 72 1.15 -1.35 10.28
C ALA A 72 0.05 -2.40 10.26
N ARG A 73 -1.17 -1.95 10.54
CA ARG A 73 -2.37 -2.78 10.59
C ARG A 73 -3.24 -2.47 9.38
N TYR A 74 -3.69 -3.50 8.67
CA TYR A 74 -4.56 -3.36 7.52
C TYR A 74 -5.85 -4.13 7.76
N ALA A 75 -7.00 -3.49 7.50
CA ALA A 75 -8.32 -4.08 7.67
C ALA A 75 -9.31 -3.49 6.66
N TRP A 76 -10.40 -4.21 6.41
CA TRP A 76 -11.53 -3.62 5.70
C TRP A 76 -12.24 -2.60 6.62
N PRO A 77 -12.58 -1.39 6.14
CA PRO A 77 -13.19 -0.34 6.95
C PRO A 77 -14.70 -0.59 7.15
N SER A 78 -15.06 -1.72 7.75
CA SER A 78 -16.44 -2.03 8.17
C SER A 78 -16.48 -2.52 9.62
N ASP A 79 -17.68 -2.50 10.19
CA ASP A 79 -18.04 -3.15 11.44
C ASP A 79 -18.33 -4.65 11.29
N GLY A 80 -18.47 -5.16 10.06
CA GLY A 80 -18.63 -6.59 9.78
C GLY A 80 -17.38 -7.45 9.98
N SER A 81 -17.53 -8.76 9.81
CA SER A 81 -16.42 -9.71 9.87
C SER A 81 -15.47 -9.56 8.68
N GLY A 82 -14.18 -9.81 8.88
CA GLY A 82 -13.19 -9.76 7.81
C GLY A 82 -11.76 -10.01 8.25
N TYR A 83 -10.87 -10.14 7.27
CA TYR A 83 -9.45 -10.31 7.52
C TYR A 83 -8.80 -9.04 8.07
N VAL A 84 -7.81 -9.26 8.92
CA VAL A 84 -6.89 -8.23 9.41
C VAL A 84 -5.47 -8.72 9.20
N TRP A 85 -4.65 -7.90 8.58
CA TRP A 85 -3.23 -8.14 8.41
C TRP A 85 -2.43 -7.17 9.25
N TRP A 86 -1.63 -7.68 10.18
CA TRP A 86 -0.86 -6.83 11.08
C TRP A 86 0.62 -7.15 10.99
N THR A 87 1.42 -6.16 10.60
CA THR A 87 2.88 -6.25 10.54
C THR A 87 3.50 -5.50 11.70
N LYS A 88 4.58 -6.05 12.27
CA LYS A 88 5.38 -5.40 13.32
C LYS A 88 6.83 -5.84 13.19
N GLY A 89 7.73 -4.89 12.93
CA GLY A 89 9.12 -5.22 12.61
C GLY A 89 9.18 -6.05 11.32
N ASN A 90 9.82 -7.21 11.37
CA ASN A 90 9.92 -8.17 10.27
C ASN A 90 8.88 -9.29 10.35
N GLU A 91 7.94 -9.26 11.29
CA GLU A 91 6.90 -10.28 11.43
C GLU A 91 5.53 -9.76 11.01
N ALA A 92 4.66 -10.68 10.61
CA ALA A 92 3.27 -10.42 10.35
C ALA A 92 2.35 -11.49 10.95
N THR A 93 1.07 -11.13 11.10
CA THR A 93 0.02 -12.00 11.61
C THR A 93 -1.25 -11.77 10.79
N LEU A 94 -1.86 -12.85 10.31
CA LEU A 94 -3.21 -12.82 9.73
C LEU A 94 -4.22 -13.17 10.81
N LEU A 95 -5.20 -12.30 11.01
CA LEU A 95 -6.32 -12.50 11.91
C LEU A 95 -7.65 -12.49 11.14
N TRP A 96 -8.65 -13.12 11.74
CA TRP A 96 -10.06 -12.93 11.40
C TRP A 96 -10.71 -12.09 12.48
N ARG A 97 -11.35 -10.99 12.09
CA ARG A 97 -12.21 -10.17 12.96
C ARG A 97 -13.66 -10.58 12.73
N GLU A 98 -14.41 -10.76 13.81
CA GLU A 98 -15.86 -10.90 13.78
C GLU A 98 -16.58 -9.55 13.79
N ALA A 99 -17.86 -9.52 13.37
CA ALA A 99 -18.66 -8.29 13.40
C ALA A 99 -18.79 -7.64 14.80
N GLY A 100 -18.54 -8.41 15.87
CA GLY A 100 -18.47 -7.89 17.25
C GLY A 100 -17.10 -7.34 17.66
N GLY A 101 -16.12 -7.31 16.75
CA GLY A 101 -14.75 -6.83 16.98
C GLY A 101 -13.81 -7.85 17.63
N ALA A 102 -14.29 -9.04 18.00
CA ALA A 102 -13.43 -10.12 18.48
C ALA A 102 -12.50 -10.59 17.36
N GLU A 103 -11.22 -10.84 17.68
CA GLU A 103 -10.22 -11.24 16.69
C GLU A 103 -9.58 -12.57 17.06
N THR A 104 -9.44 -13.44 16.06
CA THR A 104 -8.78 -14.74 16.18
C THR A 104 -7.59 -14.80 15.24
N ILE A 105 -6.45 -15.28 15.74
CA ILE A 105 -5.27 -15.49 14.91
C ILE A 105 -5.50 -16.68 13.99
N LEU A 106 -5.36 -16.46 12.69
CA LEU A 106 -5.38 -17.53 11.69
C LEU A 106 -3.97 -18.03 11.41
N TYR A 107 -3.02 -17.12 11.23
CA TYR A 107 -1.60 -17.44 11.02
C TYR A 107 -0.72 -16.45 11.76
N ALA A 108 0.18 -16.97 12.60
CA ALA A 108 1.20 -16.20 13.31
C ALA A 108 2.61 -16.42 12.73
N ALA A 109 3.57 -15.67 13.28
CA ALA A 109 5.00 -15.80 13.01
C ALA A 109 5.34 -15.78 11.50
N CYS A 110 4.60 -14.98 10.73
CA CYS A 110 4.82 -14.83 9.31
C CYS A 110 6.05 -13.96 9.08
N VAL A 111 7.15 -14.53 8.57
CA VAL A 111 8.40 -13.82 8.28
C VAL A 111 8.67 -13.76 6.78
N PRO A 112 9.30 -12.69 6.26
CA PRO A 112 9.71 -12.61 4.87
C PRO A 112 10.52 -13.84 4.47
N LEU A 113 10.19 -14.40 3.32
CA LEU A 113 10.99 -15.39 2.63
C LEU A 113 11.97 -14.64 1.73
N ASP A 114 13.25 -14.94 1.87
CA ASP A 114 14.33 -14.41 1.03
C ASP A 114 14.17 -14.79 -0.46
#